data_AF-A0A1I8AGT1-F1
#
_entry.id   AF-A0A1I8AGT1-F1
#
_cell.length_a   1.000
_cell.length_b   1.000
_cell.length_c   1.000
_cell.angle_alpha   90.00
_cell.angle_beta   90.00
_cell.angle_gamma   90.00
#
_symmetry.space_group_name_H-M   'P 1'
#
loop_
_entity.id
_entity.type
_entity.pdbx_description
1 polymer ?
#
loop_
_entity_poly.entity_id
_entity_poly.type
_entity_poly.pdbx_seq_one_letter_code
_entity_poly.pdbx_strand_id
1 'polypeptide(L)'
;MHRHVFFCHSNITSSATAAETFLAYDIVIFDFGLMHRVLGTSECVANYLDGGYMRALWCVQHSSALMLMIFALYFFRRFVWLLWPCLLMQSSYALGMAVLTMATAPKLLEALSGTVDRELGIAFSSFMAGLSANWLFTFILWHYYWGMESKYATARRTL
;
A
#
# COMPACT_ATOMS: atom_id res chain seq x y z
N MET A 1 -26.33 11.78 1.48
CA MET A 1 -25.90 12.09 0.10
C MET A 1 -24.39 12.26 0.09
N HIS A 2 -23.62 11.24 -0.27
CA HIS A 2 -22.18 11.34 -0.46
C HIS A 2 -21.88 11.11 -1.93
N ARG A 3 -21.78 12.18 -2.72
CA ARG A 3 -21.54 12.14 -4.18
C ARG A 3 -20.07 12.38 -4.56
N HIS A 4 -19.20 12.55 -3.57
CA HIS A 4 -17.80 12.92 -3.78
C HIS A 4 -16.89 11.78 -3.33
N VAL A 5 -16.05 11.29 -4.25
CA VAL A 5 -15.04 10.24 -4.02
C VAL A 5 -13.81 10.81 -3.31
N PHE A 6 -13.51 12.08 -3.59
CA PHE A 6 -12.48 12.90 -2.94
C PHE A 6 -13.16 14.09 -2.25
N PHE A 7 -12.83 14.33 -0.98
CA PHE A 7 -13.27 15.44 -0.14
C PHE A 7 -12.30 16.63 -0.15
N CYS A 8 -11.04 16.40 -0.48
CA CYS A 8 -9.97 17.40 -0.58
C CYS A 8 -9.91 18.01 -1.97
N HIS A 9 -9.79 19.34 -2.01
CA HIS A 9 -9.54 20.09 -3.22
C HIS A 9 -8.37 21.04 -3.00
N SER A 10 -7.34 20.91 -3.82
CA SER A 10 -6.23 21.86 -3.87
C SER A 10 -6.55 22.93 -4.91
N ASN A 11 -6.71 24.18 -4.49
CA ASN A 11 -6.97 25.31 -5.39
C ASN A 11 -5.63 25.91 -5.85
N ILE A 12 -4.86 25.14 -6.60
CA ILE A 12 -3.55 25.55 -7.09
C ILE A 12 -3.72 26.46 -8.30
N THR A 13 -2.99 27.56 -8.33
CA THR A 13 -2.90 28.42 -9.52
C THR A 13 -2.02 27.77 -10.59
N SER A 14 -2.31 28.01 -11.87
CA SER A 14 -1.51 27.50 -13.00
C SER A 14 -0.07 28.04 -13.06
N SER A 15 0.30 28.96 -12.15
CA SER A 15 1.65 29.50 -11.98
C SER A 15 2.43 28.86 -10.81
N ALA A 16 1.88 27.84 -10.16
CA ALA A 16 2.52 27.21 -9.02
C ALA A 16 3.79 26.45 -9.41
N THR A 17 4.71 26.31 -8.45
CA THR A 17 5.95 25.58 -8.65
C THR A 17 5.68 24.08 -8.81
N ALA A 18 6.63 23.35 -9.42
CA ALA A 18 6.51 21.90 -9.59
C ALA A 18 6.39 21.16 -8.25
N ALA A 19 7.00 21.68 -7.18
CA ALA A 19 6.90 21.12 -5.84
C ALA A 19 5.50 21.28 -5.23
N GLU A 20 4.89 22.46 -5.36
CA GLU A 20 3.52 22.72 -4.88
C GLU A 20 2.48 21.92 -5.67
N THR A 21 2.72 21.77 -6.97
CA THR A 21 1.88 20.94 -7.85
C THR A 21 1.96 19.46 -7.44
N PHE A 22 3.17 18.95 -7.20
CA PHE A 22 3.37 17.58 -6.72
C PHE A 22 2.71 17.34 -5.37
N LEU A 23 2.86 18.29 -4.44
CA LEU A 23 2.24 18.23 -3.12
C LEU A 23 0.73 18.10 -3.21
N ALA A 24 0.11 18.94 -4.01
CA ALA A 24 -1.33 18.94 -4.16
C ALA A 24 -1.88 17.65 -4.77
N TYR A 25 -1.15 17.01 -5.68
CA TYR A 25 -1.50 15.68 -6.18
C TYR A 25 -1.30 14.59 -5.12
N ASP A 26 -0.23 14.64 -4.32
CA ASP A 26 0.05 13.70 -3.22
C ASP A 26 -1.07 13.71 -2.17
N ILE A 27 -1.61 14.89 -1.85
CA ILE A 27 -2.73 15.09 -0.93
C ILE A 27 -4.03 14.46 -1.46
N VAL A 28 -4.34 14.66 -2.74
CA VAL A 28 -5.61 14.19 -3.35
C VAL A 28 -5.61 12.68 -3.55
N ILE A 29 -4.47 12.07 -3.92
CA ILE A 29 -4.36 10.62 -4.17
C ILE A 29 -4.76 9.79 -2.95
N PHE A 30 -4.45 10.27 -1.74
CA PHE A 30 -4.74 9.56 -0.49
C PHE A 30 -6.02 10.01 0.21
N ASP A 31 -6.76 10.94 -0.38
CA ASP A 31 -8.04 11.38 0.15
C ASP A 31 -9.19 10.45 -0.27
N PHE A 32 -9.08 9.21 0.21
CA PHE A 32 -10.09 8.20 -0.04
C PHE A 32 -11.23 8.36 0.96
N GLY A 33 -12.46 8.58 0.48
CA GLY A 33 -13.65 8.81 1.32
C GLY A 33 -13.91 7.75 2.41
N LEU A 34 -13.34 6.54 2.27
CA LEU A 34 -13.33 5.51 3.32
C LEU A 34 -12.64 5.99 4.61
N MET A 35 -11.47 6.61 4.51
CA MET A 35 -10.71 7.03 5.70
C MET A 35 -11.32 8.25 6.38
N HIS A 36 -11.94 9.16 5.62
CA HIS A 36 -12.76 10.23 6.19
C HIS A 36 -13.86 9.69 7.10
N ARG A 37 -14.52 8.61 6.65
CA ARG A 37 -15.62 7.98 7.38
C ARG A 37 -15.17 7.15 8.58
N VAL A 38 -14.01 6.49 8.48
CA VAL A 38 -13.43 5.67 9.56
C VAL A 38 -12.82 6.54 10.66
N LEU A 39 -12.14 7.63 10.30
CA LEU A 39 -11.49 8.54 11.25
C LEU A 39 -12.47 9.59 11.81
N GLY A 40 -13.61 9.81 11.14
CA GLY A 40 -14.62 10.79 11.58
C GLY A 40 -14.17 12.24 11.42
N THR A 41 -13.25 12.51 10.49
CA THR A 41 -12.66 13.84 10.30
C THR A 41 -13.44 14.64 9.27
N SER A 42 -13.67 15.93 9.54
CA SER A 42 -14.24 16.89 8.58
C SER A 42 -13.17 17.51 7.68
N GLU A 43 -11.91 17.51 8.14
CA GLU A 43 -10.75 17.99 7.38
C GLU A 43 -10.07 16.86 6.62
N CYS A 44 -9.31 17.24 5.59
CA CYS A 44 -8.49 16.34 4.78
C CYS A 44 -7.71 15.35 5.65
N VAL A 45 -7.86 14.05 5.37
CA VAL A 45 -7.14 12.97 6.09
C VAL A 45 -5.62 13.20 6.05
N ALA A 46 -5.11 13.77 4.95
CA ALA A 46 -3.71 14.15 4.79
C ALA A 46 -3.20 15.16 5.85
N ASN A 47 -4.08 15.98 6.42
CA ASN A 47 -3.74 16.99 7.43
C ASN A 47 -3.54 16.38 8.84
N TYR A 48 -4.19 15.24 9.12
CA TYR A 48 -3.98 14.47 10.36
C TYR A 48 -2.81 13.50 10.25
N LEU A 49 -2.54 13.03 9.04
CA LEU A 49 -1.36 12.24 8.74
C LEU A 49 -0.18 13.18 8.46
N ASP A 50 0.26 13.92 9.49
CA ASP A 50 1.44 14.80 9.49
C ASP A 50 2.77 14.08 9.14
N GLY A 51 2.70 12.77 8.89
CA GLY A 51 3.78 11.94 8.37
C GLY A 51 4.02 12.13 6.87
N GLY A 52 4.58 13.28 6.50
CA GLY A 52 5.51 13.41 5.38
C GLY A 52 4.97 13.38 3.95
N TYR A 53 5.50 14.29 3.15
CA TYR A 53 5.62 14.15 1.70
C TYR A 53 6.22 12.77 1.34
N MET A 54 5.93 12.25 0.14
CA MET A 54 6.50 11.02 -0.47
C MET A 54 5.61 9.75 -0.43
N ARG A 55 4.31 9.85 -0.17
CA ARG A 55 3.41 8.68 -0.18
C ARG A 55 3.07 8.19 -1.59
N ALA A 56 2.75 9.09 -2.51
CA ALA A 56 2.61 8.77 -3.92
C ALA A 56 3.94 8.27 -4.51
N LEU A 57 5.06 8.87 -4.09
CA LEU A 57 6.38 8.42 -4.49
C LEU A 57 6.68 7.01 -3.99
N TRP A 58 6.27 6.67 -2.77
CA TRP A 58 6.35 5.31 -2.24
C TRP A 58 5.53 4.32 -3.08
N CYS A 59 4.29 4.66 -3.44
CA CYS A 59 3.47 3.82 -4.32
C CYS A 59 4.08 3.63 -5.71
N VAL A 60 4.63 4.70 -6.31
CA VAL A 60 5.31 4.64 -7.61
C VAL A 60 6.57 3.79 -7.51
N GLN A 61 7.37 4.00 -6.46
CA GLN A 61 8.60 3.24 -6.23
C GLN A 61 8.28 1.76 -5.99
N HIS A 62 7.25 1.46 -5.20
CA HIS A 62 6.79 0.08 -4.96
C HIS A 62 6.28 -0.59 -6.24
N SER A 63 5.47 0.11 -7.05
CA SER A 63 4.99 -0.40 -8.35
C SER A 63 6.15 -0.66 -9.32
N SER A 64 7.12 0.26 -9.37
CA SER A 64 8.32 0.08 -10.21
C SER A 64 9.18 -1.09 -9.75
N ALA A 65 9.32 -1.30 -8.44
CA ALA A 65 10.07 -2.43 -7.88
C ALA A 65 9.39 -3.78 -8.20
N LEU A 66 8.06 -3.85 -8.13
CA LEU A 66 7.30 -5.05 -8.51
C LEU A 66 7.45 -5.37 -10.00
N MET A 67 7.40 -4.36 -10.88
CA MET A 67 7.61 -4.54 -12.32
C MET A 67 9.03 -5.05 -12.63
N LEU A 68 10.05 -4.46 -11.99
CA LEU A 68 11.43 -4.91 -12.10
C LEU A 68 11.61 -6.33 -11.53
N MET A 69 10.88 -6.70 -10.48
CA MET A 69 10.91 -8.05 -9.92
C MET A 69 10.34 -9.08 -10.91
N ILE A 70 9.20 -8.80 -11.54
CA ILE A 70 8.63 -9.69 -12.56
C ILE A 70 9.65 -9.90 -13.69
N PHE A 71 10.29 -8.82 -14.13
CA PHE A 71 11.35 -8.88 -15.13
C PHE A 71 12.55 -9.73 -14.64
N ALA A 72 13.04 -9.49 -13.43
CA ALA A 72 14.18 -10.24 -12.86
C ALA A 72 13.86 -11.72 -12.64
N LEU A 73 12.63 -12.08 -12.27
CA LEU A 73 12.20 -13.48 -12.14
C LEU A 73 12.15 -14.21 -13.48
N TYR A 74 12.00 -13.49 -14.59
CA TYR A 74 12.00 -14.07 -15.93
C TYR A 74 13.42 -14.22 -16.48
N PHE A 75 14.26 -13.18 -16.34
CA PHE A 75 15.59 -13.12 -16.98
C PHE A 75 16.75 -13.53 -16.06
N PHE A 76 16.67 -13.31 -14.74
CA PHE A 76 17.80 -13.39 -13.80
C PHE A 76 17.57 -14.37 -12.63
N ARG A 77 16.89 -15.50 -12.89
CA ARG A 77 16.58 -16.55 -11.89
C ARG A 77 17.77 -17.04 -11.05
N ARG A 78 19.00 -16.90 -11.56
CA ARG A 78 20.21 -17.38 -10.90
C ARG A 78 20.68 -16.51 -9.73
N PHE A 79 20.34 -15.22 -9.71
CA PHE A 79 20.85 -14.27 -8.72
C PHE A 79 19.86 -14.06 -7.58
N VAL A 80 19.81 -15.02 -6.65
CA VAL A 80 18.91 -14.98 -5.47
C VAL A 80 19.13 -13.73 -4.60
N TRP A 81 20.35 -13.19 -4.59
CA TRP A 81 20.65 -11.97 -3.82
C TRP A 81 19.87 -10.74 -4.31
N LEU A 82 19.49 -10.71 -5.59
CA LEU A 82 18.68 -9.64 -6.17
C LEU A 82 17.24 -9.60 -5.64
N LEU A 83 16.74 -10.71 -5.04
CA LEU A 83 15.40 -10.77 -4.45
C LEU A 83 15.31 -10.08 -3.09
N TRP A 84 16.41 -9.92 -2.36
CA TRP A 84 16.44 -9.32 -1.02
C TRP A 84 15.80 -7.93 -0.91
N PRO A 85 16.20 -6.92 -1.71
CA PRO A 85 15.59 -5.60 -1.62
C PRO A 85 14.09 -5.65 -1.91
N CYS A 86 13.66 -6.55 -2.78
CA CYS A 86 12.26 -6.73 -3.08
C CYS A 86 11.48 -7.39 -1.94
N LEU A 87 12.04 -8.43 -1.29
CA LEU A 87 11.43 -9.05 -0.12
C LEU A 87 11.29 -8.06 1.04
N LEU A 88 12.30 -7.21 1.26
CA LEU A 88 12.26 -6.18 2.30
C LEU A 88 11.17 -5.14 1.99
N MET A 89 11.10 -4.62 0.77
CA MET A 89 10.09 -3.64 0.37
C MET A 89 8.67 -4.22 0.40
N GLN A 90 8.49 -5.48 0.00
CA GLN A 90 7.18 -6.14 0.05
C GLN A 90 6.75 -6.41 1.48
N SER A 91 7.68 -6.84 2.35
CA SER A 91 7.39 -7.10 3.76
C SER A 91 7.10 -5.82 4.53
N SER A 92 7.79 -4.72 4.23
CA SER A 92 7.51 -3.41 4.85
C SER A 92 6.14 -2.88 4.42
N TYR A 93 5.76 -3.04 3.15
CA TYR A 93 4.42 -2.67 2.68
C TYR A 93 3.32 -3.50 3.35
N ALA A 94 3.50 -4.83 3.45
CA ALA A 94 2.57 -5.70 4.16
C ALA A 94 2.44 -5.33 5.65
N LEU A 95 3.56 -5.01 6.31
CA LEU A 95 3.56 -4.55 7.70
C LEU A 95 2.85 -3.19 7.85
N GLY A 96 3.09 -2.24 6.95
CA GLY A 96 2.42 -0.94 6.94
C GLY A 96 0.90 -1.07 6.83
N MET A 97 0.42 -1.93 5.93
CA MET A 97 -1.01 -2.21 5.78
C MET A 97 -1.60 -2.91 7.02
N ALA A 98 -0.85 -3.80 7.67
CA ALA A 98 -1.28 -4.43 8.92
C ALA A 98 -1.38 -3.41 10.08
N VAL A 99 -0.41 -2.51 10.22
CA VAL A 99 -0.44 -1.44 11.21
C VAL A 99 -1.62 -0.50 10.98
N LEU A 100 -1.87 -0.12 9.72
CA LEU A 100 -3.04 0.70 9.36
C LEU A 100 -4.35 -0.01 9.70
N THR A 101 -4.42 -1.31 9.43
CA THR A 101 -5.59 -2.14 9.79
C THR A 101 -5.78 -2.20 11.31
N MET A 102 -4.71 -2.33 12.09
CA MET A 102 -4.78 -2.30 13.55
C MET A 102 -5.20 -0.92 14.09
N ALA A 103 -4.68 0.17 13.52
CA ALA A 103 -5.05 1.53 13.89
C ALA A 103 -6.54 1.82 13.62
N THR A 104 -7.09 1.22 12.56
CA THR A 104 -8.50 1.38 12.17
C THR A 104 -9.42 0.32 12.80
N ALA A 105 -8.89 -0.71 13.47
CA ALA A 105 -9.64 -1.81 14.07
C ALA A 105 -10.76 -1.40 15.05
N PRO A 106 -10.57 -0.46 16.00
CA PRO A 106 -11.66 -0.07 16.90
C PRO A 106 -12.82 0.60 16.14
N LYS A 107 -12.49 1.40 15.13
CA LYS A 107 -13.49 2.08 14.29
C LYS A 107 -14.18 1.12 13.32
N LEU A 108 -13.47 0.07 12.91
CA LEU A 108 -14.06 -1.02 12.16
C LEU A 108 -15.08 -1.80 13.00
N LEU A 109 -14.76 -2.12 14.25
CA LEU A 109 -15.68 -2.83 15.15
C LEU A 109 -16.94 -1.99 15.42
N GLU A 110 -16.77 -0.68 15.61
CA GLU A 110 -17.87 0.28 15.76
C GLU A 110 -18.76 0.32 14.50
N ALA A 111 -18.14 0.35 13.30
CA ALA A 111 -18.85 0.31 12.03
C ALA A 111 -19.60 -1.01 11.80
N LEU A 112 -19.01 -2.16 12.15
CA LEU A 112 -19.62 -3.49 12.04
C LEU A 112 -20.74 -3.72 13.06
N SER A 113 -20.66 -3.08 14.23
CA SER A 113 -21.67 -3.16 15.29
C SER A 113 -22.86 -2.23 15.08
N GLY A 114 -22.75 -1.24 14.18
CA GLY A 114 -23.82 -0.28 13.86
C GLY A 114 -24.58 -0.60 12.56
N THR A 115 -25.38 0.36 12.09
CA THR A 115 -26.00 0.30 10.74
C THR A 115 -24.92 0.54 9.69
N VAL A 116 -24.38 -0.55 9.13
CA VAL A 116 -23.39 -0.51 8.04
C VAL A 116 -24.04 0.08 6.79
N ASP A 117 -23.63 1.28 6.40
CA ASP A 117 -23.96 1.83 5.09
C ASP A 117 -23.34 0.94 4.00
N ARG A 118 -24.13 0.58 2.99
CA ARG A 118 -23.73 -0.36 1.93
C ARG A 118 -22.44 0.07 1.22
N GLU A 119 -22.24 1.37 1.00
CA GLU A 119 -21.03 1.89 0.36
C GLU A 119 -19.79 1.77 1.25
N LEU A 120 -19.93 1.98 2.57
CA LEU A 120 -18.84 1.77 3.53
C LEU A 120 -18.45 0.29 3.58
N GLY A 121 -19.44 -0.62 3.57
CA GLY A 121 -19.20 -2.07 3.53
C GLY A 121 -18.46 -2.52 2.27
N ILE A 122 -18.79 -1.95 1.10
CA ILE A 122 -18.09 -2.24 -0.16
C ILE A 122 -16.65 -1.74 -0.11
N ALA A 123 -16.43 -0.48 0.30
CA ALA A 123 -15.09 0.08 0.39
C ALA A 123 -14.22 -0.71 1.41
N PHE A 124 -14.79 -1.07 2.56
CA PHE A 124 -14.10 -1.89 3.56
C PHE A 124 -13.78 -3.31 3.05
N SER A 125 -14.74 -3.99 2.41
CA SER A 125 -14.48 -5.33 1.86
C SER A 125 -13.42 -5.30 0.76
N SER A 126 -13.40 -4.24 -0.07
CA SER A 126 -12.34 -4.05 -1.06
C SER A 126 -10.95 -3.86 -0.42
N PHE A 127 -10.87 -3.13 0.69
CA PHE A 127 -9.64 -2.96 1.46
C PHE A 127 -9.16 -4.28 2.06
N MET A 128 -10.05 -5.07 2.68
CA MET A 128 -9.72 -6.38 3.25
C MET A 128 -9.32 -7.40 2.18
N ALA A 129 -9.97 -7.38 1.02
CA ALA A 129 -9.57 -8.19 -0.13
C ALA A 129 -8.15 -7.81 -0.61
N GLY A 130 -7.86 -6.51 -0.70
CA GLY A 130 -6.52 -6.02 -1.02
C GLY A 130 -5.46 -6.43 0.01
N LEU A 131 -5.77 -6.29 1.30
CA LEU A 131 -4.88 -6.69 2.41
C LEU A 131 -4.56 -8.18 2.34
N SER A 132 -5.57 -9.03 2.19
CA SER A 132 -5.42 -10.48 2.13
C SER A 132 -4.65 -10.93 0.88
N ALA A 133 -4.95 -10.35 -0.29
CA ALA A 133 -4.20 -10.60 -1.52
C ALA A 133 -2.73 -10.21 -1.38
N ASN A 134 -2.45 -9.04 -0.79
CA ASN A 134 -1.09 -8.57 -0.54
C ASN A 134 -0.33 -9.49 0.43
N TRP A 135 -1.01 -9.99 1.46
CA TRP A 135 -0.44 -10.94 2.42
C TRP A 135 -0.11 -12.28 1.75
N LEU A 136 -1.04 -12.81 0.95
CA LEU A 136 -0.84 -14.04 0.17
C LEU A 136 0.33 -13.89 -0.80
N PHE A 137 0.43 -12.77 -1.51
CA PHE A 137 1.55 -12.50 -2.41
C PHE A 137 2.89 -12.49 -1.67
N THR A 138 2.95 -11.82 -0.51
CA THR A 138 4.14 -11.77 0.34
C THR A 138 4.53 -13.17 0.82
N PHE A 139 3.55 -13.99 1.22
CA PHE A 139 3.76 -15.37 1.62
C PHE A 139 4.35 -16.22 0.48
N ILE A 140 3.78 -16.12 -0.73
CA ILE A 140 4.28 -16.83 -1.92
C ILE A 140 5.72 -16.41 -2.23
N LEU A 141 6.02 -15.10 -2.17
CA LEU A 141 7.34 -14.57 -2.48
C LEU A 141 8.41 -15.08 -1.50
N TRP A 142 8.09 -15.12 -0.20
CA TRP A 142 8.96 -15.71 0.81
C TRP A 142 9.21 -17.22 0.59
N HIS A 143 8.16 -17.99 0.27
CA HIS A 143 8.29 -19.41 -0.04
C HIS A 143 9.14 -19.65 -1.28
N TYR A 144 8.97 -18.82 -2.31
CA TYR A 144 9.78 -18.89 -3.52
C TYR A 144 11.27 -18.62 -3.21
N TYR A 145 11.55 -17.58 -2.42
CA TYR A 145 12.91 -17.24 -1.99
C TYR A 145 13.58 -18.41 -1.26
N TRP A 146 12.95 -18.94 -0.21
CA TRP A 146 13.51 -20.07 0.56
C TRP A 146 13.67 -21.34 -0.30
N GLY A 147 12.71 -21.61 -1.19
CA GLY A 147 12.80 -22.73 -2.12
C GLY A 147 13.99 -22.62 -3.06
N MET A 148 14.31 -21.42 -3.55
CA MET A 148 15.51 -21.18 -4.35
C MET A 148 16.78 -21.29 -3.52
N GLU A 149 16.81 -20.65 -2.34
CA GLU A 149 17.96 -20.69 -1.44
C GLU A 149 18.35 -22.12 -1.06
N SER A 150 17.37 -22.97 -0.74
CA SER A 150 17.58 -24.39 -0.44
C SER A 150 18.22 -25.15 -1.62
N LYS A 151 17.75 -24.93 -2.85
CA LYS A 151 18.30 -25.56 -4.06
C LYS A 151 19.75 -25.15 -4.29
N TYR A 152 20.06 -23.86 -4.16
CA TYR A 152 21.41 -23.35 -4.36
C TYR A 152 22.36 -23.71 -3.19
N ALA A 153 21.86 -23.80 -1.96
CA ALA A 153 22.64 -24.28 -0.82
C ALA A 153 23.00 -25.76 -0.99
N THR A 154 22.07 -26.58 -1.49
CA THR A 154 22.32 -28.00 -1.78
C THR A 154 23.33 -28.16 -2.92
N ALA A 155 23.19 -27.41 -4.02
CA ALA A 155 24.14 -27.44 -5.13
C ALA A 155 25.56 -27.00 -4.74
N ARG A 156 25.69 -26.11 -3.75
CA ARG A 156 26.98 -25.64 -3.22
C ARG A 156 27.67 -26.65 -2.29
N ARG A 157 26.93 -27.64 -1.76
CA ARG A 157 27.48 -28.72 -0.89
C ARG A 157 27.93 -29.95 -1.67
N THR A 158 27.50 -30.10 -2.92
CA THR A 158 27.84 -31.24 -3.80
C THR A 158 29.07 -30.98 -4.69
N LEU A 159 29.63 -29.78 -4.63
CA LEU A 159 30.90 -29.36 -5.24
C LEU A 159 31.98 -29.34 -4.14
#